data_AF-A0A9X9BZM2-F1
#
_entry.id   AF-A0A9X9BZM2-F1
#
_cell.length_a   1.000
_cell.length_b   1.000
_cell.length_c   1.000
_cell.angle_alpha   90.00
_cell.angle_beta   90.00
_cell.angle_gamma   90.00
#
_symmetry.space_group_name_H-M   'P 1'
#
loop_
_entity.id
_entity.type
_entity.pdbx_description
1 polymer ?
#
loop_
_entity_poly.entity_id
_entity_poly.type
_entity_poly.pdbx_seq_one_letter_code
_entity_poly.pdbx_strand_id
1 'polypeptide(L)' 'MLPWRTAGDWIHDTGYGYLLRLNARNHPALRLKAIGLSRACHRLVITLIQHYGTHILHLDADVDLLPGFVTFDW' A
#
# COMPACT_ATOMS: atom_id res chain seq x y z
N MET A 1 -13.52 13.50 -18.06
CA MET A 1 -12.99 12.13 -17.87
C MET A 1 -12.47 12.04 -16.44
N LEU A 2 -13.11 11.25 -15.56
CA LEU A 2 -12.83 11.26 -14.12
C LEU A 2 -11.52 10.50 -13.77
N PRO A 3 -10.71 10.98 -12.81
CA PRO A 3 -9.35 10.49 -12.54
C PRO A 3 -9.25 9.07 -11.94
N TRP A 4 -10.37 8.45 -11.53
CA TRP A 4 -10.37 7.17 -10.82
C TRP A 4 -10.39 5.92 -11.71
N ARG A 5 -10.59 6.04 -13.04
CA ARG A 5 -10.56 4.88 -13.96
C ARG A 5 -9.15 4.24 -14.16
N THR A 6 -8.11 4.69 -13.45
CA THR A 6 -6.73 4.17 -13.59
C THR A 6 -6.23 3.39 -12.36
N ALA A 7 -7.02 3.29 -11.30
CA ALA A 7 -6.65 2.56 -10.07
C ALA A 7 -6.64 1.04 -10.28
N GLY A 8 -7.55 0.51 -11.12
CA GLY A 8 -7.70 -0.93 -11.36
C GLY A 8 -6.49 -1.63 -11.96
N ASP A 9 -5.51 -0.89 -12.49
CA ASP A 9 -4.29 -1.49 -13.07
C ASP A 9 -3.24 -1.88 -12.02
N TRP A 10 -3.34 -1.38 -10.79
CA TRP A 10 -2.30 -1.59 -9.77
C TRP A 10 -2.75 -1.61 -8.31
N ILE A 11 -4.00 -1.23 -8.01
CA ILE A 11 -4.64 -1.40 -6.71
C ILE A 11 -5.79 -2.39 -6.92
N HIS A 12 -5.68 -3.55 -6.30
CA HIS A 12 -6.66 -4.62 -6.44
C HIS A 12 -7.34 -4.86 -5.09
N ASP A 13 -8.66 -4.73 -5.06
CA ASP A 13 -9.47 -5.16 -3.92
C ASP A 13 -9.48 -6.69 -3.89
N THR A 14 -9.12 -7.27 -2.74
CA THR A 14 -9.09 -8.74 -2.54
C THR A 14 -10.39 -9.27 -1.94
N GLY A 15 -11.36 -8.41 -1.66
CA GLY A 15 -12.57 -8.69 -0.88
C GLY A 15 -12.36 -8.56 0.63
N TYR A 16 -11.10 -8.47 1.09
CA TYR A 16 -10.72 -8.44 2.50
C TYR A 16 -9.57 -7.47 2.80
N GLY A 17 -9.16 -6.71 1.79
CA GLY A 17 -7.95 -5.91 1.83
C GLY A 17 -7.60 -5.39 0.45
N TYR A 18 -6.35 -4.97 0.28
CA TYR A 18 -5.85 -4.40 -0.97
C TYR A 18 -4.47 -4.97 -1.33
N LEU A 19 -4.32 -5.37 -2.58
CA LEU A 19 -3.03 -5.69 -3.19
C LEU A 19 -2.55 -4.52 -4.05
N LEU A 20 -1.37 -3.99 -3.71
CA LEU A 20 -0.73 -2.86 -4.37
C LEU A 20 0.45 -3.35 -5.21
N ARG A 21 0.39 -3.17 -6.54
CA ARG A 21 1.50 -3.41 -7.46
C ARG A 21 2.35 -2.14 -7.59
N LEU A 22 3.30 -1.96 -6.68
CA LEU A 22 4.14 -0.76 -6.58
C LEU A 22 5.01 -0.53 -7.84
N ASN A 23 5.32 -1.58 -8.61
CA ASN A 23 6.07 -1.47 -9.87
C ASN A 23 5.20 -1.16 -11.10
N ALA A 24 3.87 -1.16 -10.98
CA ALA A 24 2.99 -0.94 -12.12
C ALA A 24 2.80 0.55 -12.47
N ARG A 25 3.33 1.47 -11.66
CA ARG A 25 3.26 2.93 -11.87
C ARG A 25 4.56 3.61 -11.46
N ASN A 26 4.88 4.72 -12.13
CA ASN A 26 5.93 5.62 -11.69
C ASN A 26 5.51 6.38 -10.42
N HIS A 27 6.45 6.51 -9.49
CA HIS A 27 6.26 7.20 -8.20
C HIS A 27 5.04 6.70 -7.40
N PRO A 28 4.92 5.38 -7.13
CA PRO A 28 3.74 4.77 -6.51
C PRO A 28 3.42 5.38 -5.13
N ALA A 29 4.44 5.69 -4.32
CA ALA A 29 4.24 6.32 -3.00
C ALA A 29 3.55 7.70 -3.09
N LEU A 30 3.95 8.54 -4.05
CA LEU A 30 3.31 9.86 -4.27
C LEU A 30 1.86 9.70 -4.73
N ARG A 31 1.59 8.71 -5.60
CA ARG A 31 0.23 8.40 -6.06
C ARG A 31 -0.66 7.94 -4.90
N LEU A 32 -0.18 7.05 -4.03
CA LEU A 32 -0.92 6.60 -2.84
C LEU A 32 -1.22 7.78 -1.90
N LYS A 33 -0.25 8.65 -1.66
CA LYS A 33 -0.45 9.86 -0.84
C LYS A 33 -1.57 10.74 -1.40
N ALA A 34 -1.64 10.90 -2.72
CA ALA A 34 -2.66 11.73 -3.37
C ALA A 34 -4.09 11.17 -3.25
N ILE A 35 -4.24 9.85 -3.01
CA ILE A 35 -5.54 9.19 -2.83
C ILE A 35 -5.90 8.96 -1.36
N GLY A 36 -5.15 9.55 -0.41
CA GLY A 36 -5.52 9.55 1.01
C GLY A 36 -4.71 8.63 1.92
N LEU A 37 -3.56 8.10 1.46
CA LEU A 37 -2.69 7.29 2.32
C LEU A 37 -2.17 8.10 3.53
N SER A 38 -2.25 7.53 4.73
CA SER A 38 -1.76 8.19 5.96
C SER A 38 -0.26 8.49 5.86
N ARG A 39 0.22 9.50 6.61
CA ARG A 39 1.65 9.88 6.60
C ARG A 39 2.55 8.71 6.98
N ALA A 40 2.09 7.87 7.91
CA ALA A 40 2.88 6.78 8.43
C ALA A 40 2.89 5.58 7.48
N CYS A 41 1.74 5.23 6.89
CA CYS A 41 1.69 4.23 5.81
C CYS A 41 2.49 4.69 4.58
N HIS A 42 2.50 5.99 4.26
CA HIS A 42 3.35 6.54 3.20
C HIS A 42 4.86 6.35 3.48
N ARG A 43 5.31 6.54 4.73
CA ARG A 43 6.70 6.24 5.11
C ARG A 43 7.02 4.76 4.96
N LEU A 44 6.12 3.89 5.42
CA LEU A 44 6.28 2.43 5.27
C LEU A 44 6.47 2.04 3.81
N VAL A 45 5.58 2.50 2.92
CA VAL A 45 5.66 2.19 1.48
C VAL A 45 6.99 2.66 0.89
N ILE A 46 7.44 3.88 1.21
CA ILE A 46 8.75 4.39 0.75
C ILE A 46 9.88 3.48 1.23
N THR A 47 9.88 3.10 2.50
CA THR A 47 10.91 2.22 3.07
C THR A 47 10.94 0.87 2.37
N LEU A 48 9.78 0.26 2.14
CA LEU A 48 9.65 -1.03 1.46
C LEU A 48 10.18 -0.98 0.02
N ILE A 49 9.90 0.09 -0.72
CA ILE A 49 10.40 0.26 -2.08
C ILE A 49 11.92 0.50 -2.08
N GLN A 50 12.40 1.45 -1.28
CA GLN A 50 13.78 1.93 -1.37
C GLN A 50 14.80 1.00 -0.73
N HIS A 51 14.46 0.38 0.41
CA HIS A 51 15.40 -0.45 1.16
C HIS A 51 15.24 -1.94 0.88
N TYR A 52 14.05 -2.37 0.44
CA TYR A 52 13.73 -3.78 0.26
C TYR A 52 13.34 -4.13 -1.18
N GLY A 53 13.31 -3.17 -2.12
CA GLY A 53 12.96 -3.43 -3.52
C GLY A 53 11.54 -3.98 -3.69
N THR A 54 10.63 -3.68 -2.77
CA THR A 54 9.29 -4.30 -2.74
C THR A 54 8.47 -3.87 -3.95
N HIS A 55 7.93 -4.86 -4.67
CA HIS A 55 7.11 -4.65 -5.87
C HIS A 55 5.63 -4.91 -5.66
N ILE A 56 5.27 -5.75 -4.68
CA ILE A 56 3.89 -6.07 -4.33
C ILE A 56 3.74 -5.90 -2.82
N LEU A 57 2.71 -5.19 -2.39
CA LEU A 57 2.34 -5.03 -0.99
C LEU A 57 0.89 -5.46 -0.83
N HIS A 58 0.63 -6.44 0.03
CA HIS A 58 -0.71 -6.84 0.42
C HIS A 58 -1.03 -6.22 1.79
N LEU A 59 -2.13 -5.49 1.86
CA LEU A 59 -2.70 -4.92 3.07
C LEU A 59 -3.97 -5.68 3.36
N ASP A 60 -4.05 -6.29 4.53
CA ASP A 60 -5.15 -7.13 4.93
C ASP A 60 -5.96 -6.45 6.05
N ALA A 61 -7.29 -6.59 6.05
CA ALA A 61 -8.17 -5.97 7.03
C ALA A 61 -8.34 -6.82 8.31
N ASP A 62 -7.93 -8.09 8.29
CA ASP A 62 -8.10 -8.99 9.42
C ASP A 62 -6.90 -9.93 9.51
N VAL A 63 -6.02 -9.61 10.46
CA VAL A 63 -4.93 -10.51 10.82
C VAL A 63 -4.82 -10.46 12.32
N ASP A 64 -4.85 -11.65 12.94
CA ASP A 64 -4.53 -11.81 14.35
C ASP A 64 -3.16 -11.21 14.65
N LEU A 65 -3.06 -10.40 15.70
CA LEU A 65 -1.78 -9.86 16.14
C LEU A 65 -0.87 -11.03 16.54
N LEU A 66 0.19 -11.26 15.77
CA LEU A 66 1.16 -12.31 16.06
C LEU A 66 1.88 -11.98 17.38
N PRO A 67 1.86 -12.88 18.38
CA PRO A 67 2.60 -12.68 19.62
C PRO A 67 4.09 -12.44 19.35
N GLY A 68 4.66 -11.39 19.95
CA GLY A 68 6.08 -11.05 19.81
C GLY A 68 6.41 -10.09 18.67
N PHE A 69 5.43 -9.67 17.85
CA PHE A 69 5.63 -8.63 16.84
C PHE A 69 5.16 -7.27 17.36
N VAL A 70 5.95 -6.24 17.11
CA VAL A 70 5.58 -4.86 17.44
C VAL A 70 4.50 -4.41 16.47
N THR A 71 3.32 -4.12 17.00
CA THR A 71 2.21 -3.54 16.27
C THR A 71 2.20 -2.04 16.50
N PHE A 72 1.65 -1.30 15.55
CA PHE A 72 1.55 0.14 15.64
C PHE A 72 0.10 0.56 15.43
N ASP A 73 -0.38 1.45 16.29
CA ASP A 73 -1.76 1.95 16.40
C ASP A 73 -1.94 3.34 15.74
N TRP A 74 -1.05 3.68 14.80
CA TRP A 74 -1.02 4.97 14.08
C TRP A 74 -1.52 4.91 12.63
#